data_AF-R9J444-F1
#
_entry.id   AF-R9J444-F1
#
_cell.length_a   1.000
_cell.length_b   1.000
_cell.length_c   1.000
_cell.angle_alpha   90.00
_cell.angle_beta   90.00
_cell.angle_gamma   90.00
#
_symmetry.space_group_name_H-M   'P 1'
#
loop_
_entity.id
_entity.type
_entity.pdbx_description
1 polymer ?
#
loop_
_entity_poly.entity_id
_entity_poly.type
_entity_poly.pdbx_seq_one_letter_code
_entity_poly.pdbx_strand_id
1 'polypeptide(L)'
;MLVFWSLVSLVRNSVVLAVYLLFSVACFFTVHEHSGRELNEKYKEKLVGKALFRYSGMLFVPYPVRAGIAAVRSLRYIGLGFKTLCSGKLEVPVLDATAIGVSTLRGDMKMAGFIMFLLGIGGLLEEWTHKKSVGDLARSMSLNISKVWLHRNGQEIMTSVLDIKIGDEIVVRMGNVVPFDGVVLSGEGMVNQASLTGESAAVFKQALAEADTIVFDKTGTLTEAKPVVADVLPFLGGEPDELLRTAACLEEHFPHSMARAVVEAAGQKGLEHSEMHSRVEYIVAHGISSRIGGQKVIIGSYHFVFQDEQCTIPEGMQERFDALSAE
;
A
#
# COMPACT_ATOMS: atom_id res chain seq x y z
N MET A 1 36.47 18.33 41.90
CA MET A 1 35.74 19.62 41.74
C MET A 1 35.08 19.58 40.37
N LEU A 2 33.79 19.21 40.32
CA LEU A 2 32.65 20.12 40.09
C LEU A 2 32.65 20.64 38.63
N VAL A 3 32.02 19.91 37.70
CA VAL A 3 30.59 19.98 37.30
C VAL A 3 30.26 21.31 36.63
N PHE A 4 29.92 21.26 35.33
CA PHE A 4 28.71 21.91 34.85
C PHE A 4 28.05 21.09 33.72
N TRP A 5 26.82 20.72 34.02
CA TRP A 5 25.81 20.13 33.17
C TRP A 5 25.18 21.24 32.32
N SER A 6 24.90 21.00 31.05
CA SER A 6 23.77 21.67 30.39
C SER A 6 23.07 20.67 29.49
N LEU A 7 21.88 20.27 29.95
CA LEU A 7 20.78 19.82 29.12
C LEU A 7 20.66 20.71 27.88
N VAL A 8 20.68 20.10 26.71
CA VAL A 8 19.71 20.40 25.66
C VAL A 8 19.13 19.07 25.22
N SER A 9 17.97 18.78 25.81
CA SER A 9 16.94 17.97 25.20
C SER A 9 16.70 18.44 23.78
N LEU A 10 17.02 17.60 22.80
CA LEU A 10 16.23 17.50 21.58
C LEU A 10 16.38 16.06 21.08
N VAL A 11 15.36 15.24 21.37
CA VAL A 11 15.15 13.96 20.70
C VAL A 11 15.08 14.26 19.21
N ARG A 12 16.18 14.05 18.50
CA ARG A 12 16.27 14.29 17.07
C ARG A 12 16.53 12.93 16.42
N ASN A 13 15.47 12.14 16.29
CA ASN A 13 15.43 10.92 15.48
C ASN A 13 15.58 11.31 14.00
N SER A 14 16.80 11.64 13.61
CA SER A 14 17.19 11.89 12.22
C SER A 14 18.06 10.72 11.80
N VAL A 15 17.53 9.92 10.89
CA VAL A 15 18.24 8.78 10.34
C VAL A 15 19.06 9.30 9.16
N VAL A 16 20.38 9.12 9.20
CA VAL A 16 21.27 9.47 8.09
C VAL A 16 21.42 8.22 7.23
N LEU A 17 21.06 8.30 5.95
CA LEU A 17 21.29 7.23 4.97
C LEU A 17 22.44 7.63 4.03
N ALA A 18 23.37 6.70 3.77
CA ALA A 18 24.30 6.78 2.65
C ALA A 18 23.73 6.04 1.44
N VAL A 19 23.73 6.71 0.29
CA VAL A 19 23.24 6.14 -0.96
C VAL A 19 24.34 5.31 -1.63
N TYR A 20 24.18 3.98 -1.64
CA TYR A 20 24.96 3.07 -2.50
C TYR A 20 24.06 2.57 -3.62
N LEU A 21 24.28 3.08 -4.82
CA LEU A 21 23.48 2.77 -6.00
C LEU A 21 24.07 1.56 -6.74
N LEU A 22 23.46 0.39 -6.55
CA LEU A 22 23.58 -0.73 -7.50
C LEU A 22 22.50 -0.52 -8.58
N PHE A 23 22.83 0.26 -9.62
CA PHE A 23 21.95 0.39 -10.78
C PHE A 23 22.63 -0.17 -12.04
N SER A 24 22.14 -1.32 -12.48
CA SER A 24 22.17 -1.68 -13.89
C SER A 24 20.81 -1.32 -14.49
N VAL A 25 20.89 -0.57 -15.58
CA VAL A 25 19.83 -0.19 -16.52
C VAL A 25 18.96 1.02 -16.15
N ALA A 26 19.32 2.11 -16.83
CA ALA A 26 18.50 3.28 -17.07
C ALA A 26 17.10 2.89 -17.59
N CYS A 27 16.07 3.16 -16.79
CA CYS A 27 14.74 3.40 -17.34
C CYS A 27 14.20 4.67 -16.69
N PHE A 28 14.70 5.81 -17.17
CA PHE A 28 14.13 7.12 -16.95
C PHE A 28 12.75 7.11 -17.64
N PHE A 29 11.72 6.63 -16.95
CA PHE A 29 10.34 6.83 -17.39
C PHE A 29 10.02 8.31 -17.18
N THR A 30 10.36 9.14 -18.17
CA THR A 30 9.70 10.42 -18.37
C THR A 30 8.23 10.13 -18.69
N VAL A 31 7.43 9.88 -17.66
CA VAL A 31 5.97 9.91 -17.77
C VAL A 31 5.64 11.36 -18.08
N HIS A 32 5.39 11.66 -19.35
CA HIS A 32 4.78 12.93 -19.72
C HIS A 32 3.51 13.09 -18.87
N GLU A 33 3.44 14.17 -18.10
CA GLU A 33 2.29 14.58 -17.31
C GLU A 33 1.12 14.97 -18.23
N HIS A 34 0.55 14.02 -18.96
CA HIS A 34 -0.81 14.19 -19.43
C HIS A 34 -1.72 13.97 -18.24
N SER A 35 -2.40 15.03 -17.80
CA SER A 35 -3.50 14.89 -16.83
C SER A 35 -4.46 13.83 -17.36
N GLY A 36 -4.91 12.90 -16.51
CA GLY A 36 -5.86 11.85 -16.93
C GLY A 36 -7.11 12.42 -17.62
N ARG A 37 -7.44 13.69 -17.35
CA ARG A 37 -8.49 14.46 -18.05
C ARG A 37 -8.19 14.71 -19.53
N GLU A 38 -6.97 15.12 -19.88
CA GLU A 38 -6.57 15.39 -21.25
C GLU A 38 -6.57 14.11 -22.10
N LEU A 39 -6.09 13.00 -21.51
CA LEU A 39 -6.19 11.68 -22.13
C LEU A 39 -7.65 11.33 -22.41
N ASN A 40 -8.55 11.53 -21.44
CA ASN A 40 -9.95 11.19 -21.59
C ASN A 40 -10.64 12.01 -22.69
N GLU A 41 -10.42 13.33 -22.73
CA GLU A 41 -10.97 14.21 -23.76
C GLU A 41 -10.46 13.82 -25.16
N LYS A 42 -9.15 13.54 -25.31
CA LYS A 42 -8.59 13.09 -26.60
C LYS A 42 -9.23 11.80 -27.13
N TYR A 43 -9.52 10.84 -26.26
CA TYR A 43 -10.17 9.60 -26.67
C TYR A 43 -11.67 9.77 -26.93
N LYS A 44 -12.34 10.64 -26.17
CA LYS A 44 -13.73 11.05 -26.41
C LYS A 44 -13.87 11.74 -27.76
N GLU A 45 -12.98 12.68 -28.11
CA GLU A 45 -12.95 13.32 -29.43
C GLU A 45 -12.74 12.30 -30.55
N LYS A 46 -11.82 11.34 -30.39
CA LYS A 46 -11.62 10.26 -31.37
C LYS A 46 -12.87 9.39 -31.55
N LEU A 47 -13.54 9.04 -30.46
CA LEU A 47 -14.77 8.24 -30.48
C LEU A 47 -15.91 9.00 -31.16
N VAL A 48 -16.16 10.24 -30.74
CA VAL A 48 -17.17 11.13 -31.33
C VAL A 48 -16.86 11.37 -32.81
N GLY A 49 -15.61 11.64 -33.17
CA GLY A 49 -15.17 11.83 -34.55
C GLY A 49 -15.42 10.59 -35.41
N LYS A 50 -15.10 9.39 -34.93
CA LYS A 50 -15.40 8.14 -35.66
C LYS A 50 -16.90 7.91 -35.82
N ALA A 51 -17.69 8.18 -34.78
CA ALA A 51 -19.14 8.04 -34.83
C ALA A 51 -19.76 9.04 -35.82
N LEU A 52 -19.44 10.32 -35.69
CA LEU A 52 -19.89 11.37 -36.60
C LEU A 52 -19.53 11.05 -38.05
N PHE A 53 -18.27 10.68 -38.33
CA PHE A 53 -17.85 10.31 -39.68
C PHE A 53 -18.66 9.14 -40.25
N ARG A 54 -19.02 8.15 -39.41
CA ARG A 54 -19.84 7.00 -39.83
C ARG A 54 -21.28 7.42 -40.16
N TYR A 55 -21.91 8.25 -39.32
CA TYR A 55 -23.29 8.70 -39.51
C TYR A 55 -23.41 9.72 -40.65
N SER A 56 -22.50 10.71 -40.73
CA SER A 56 -22.42 11.64 -41.86
C SER A 56 -22.15 10.90 -43.17
N GLY A 57 -21.26 9.90 -43.16
CA GLY A 57 -21.03 9.04 -44.32
C GLY A 57 -22.24 8.19 -44.72
N MET A 58 -23.16 7.87 -43.80
CA MET A 58 -24.43 7.22 -44.17
C MET A 58 -25.44 8.20 -44.79
N LEU A 59 -25.39 9.48 -44.40
CA LEU A 59 -26.33 10.50 -44.86
C LEU A 59 -25.97 11.07 -46.23
N PHE A 60 -24.67 11.33 -46.48
CA PHE A 60 -24.21 12.03 -47.68
C PHE A 60 -23.66 11.13 -48.80
N VAL A 61 -23.27 9.88 -48.51
CA VAL A 61 -22.62 9.00 -49.50
C VAL A 61 -23.59 7.95 -50.05
N PRO A 62 -23.78 7.85 -51.38
CA PRO A 62 -24.62 6.84 -52.00
C PRO A 62 -24.20 5.41 -51.65
N TYR A 63 -25.18 4.49 -51.56
CA TYR A 63 -24.95 3.07 -51.26
C TYR A 63 -23.83 2.39 -52.09
N PRO A 64 -23.79 2.51 -53.44
CA PRO A 64 -22.77 1.81 -54.23
C PRO A 64 -21.34 2.28 -53.90
N VAL A 65 -21.16 3.58 -53.64
CA VAL A 65 -19.87 4.16 -53.27
C VAL A 65 -19.44 3.65 -51.89
N ARG A 66 -20.35 3.62 -50.92
CA ARG A 66 -20.08 3.09 -49.57
C ARG A 66 -19.76 1.60 -49.59
N ALA A 67 -20.45 0.82 -50.42
CA ALA A 67 -20.16 -0.60 -50.61
C ALA A 67 -18.76 -0.82 -51.18
N GLY A 68 -18.35 -0.02 -52.18
CA GLY A 68 -16.99 -0.01 -52.71
C GLY A 68 -15.93 0.34 -51.66
N ILE A 69 -16.15 1.39 -50.86
CA ILE A 69 -15.23 1.78 -49.79
C ILE A 69 -15.11 0.66 -48.73
N ALA A 70 -16.23 0.02 -48.37
CA ALA A 70 -16.23 -1.09 -47.43
C ALA A 70 -15.46 -2.30 -47.99
N ALA A 71 -15.64 -2.64 -49.26
CA ALA A 71 -14.91 -3.71 -49.92
C ALA A 71 -13.39 -3.45 -50.00
N VAL A 72 -12.98 -2.20 -50.27
CA VAL A 72 -11.55 -1.85 -50.28
C VAL A 72 -10.96 -1.89 -48.87
N ARG A 73 -11.69 -1.40 -47.86
CA ARG A 73 -11.22 -1.42 -46.47
C ARG A 73 -11.15 -2.83 -45.90
N SER A 74 -12.10 -3.72 -46.26
CA SER A 74 -12.11 -5.10 -45.78
C SER A 74 -10.86 -5.87 -46.21
N LEU A 75 -10.34 -5.62 -47.43
CA LEU A 75 -9.08 -6.21 -47.89
C LEU A 75 -7.91 -5.95 -46.92
N ARG A 76 -7.86 -4.76 -46.31
CA ARG A 76 -6.80 -4.43 -45.34
C ARG A 76 -6.90 -5.26 -44.07
N TYR A 77 -8.11 -5.47 -43.56
CA TYR A 77 -8.35 -6.31 -42.37
C TYR A 77 -8.08 -7.78 -42.66
N ILE A 78 -8.54 -8.27 -43.82
CA ILE A 78 -8.31 -9.65 -44.27
C ILE A 78 -6.81 -9.92 -44.46
N GLY A 79 -6.08 -9.00 -45.08
CA GLY A 79 -4.63 -9.11 -45.25
C GLY A 79 -3.87 -9.11 -43.92
N LEU A 80 -4.31 -8.30 -42.95
CA LEU A 80 -3.73 -8.29 -41.61
C LEU A 80 -3.94 -9.63 -40.89
N GLY A 81 -5.16 -10.15 -40.89
CA GLY A 81 -5.46 -11.45 -40.27
C GLY A 81 -4.76 -12.60 -40.95
N PHE A 82 -4.65 -12.60 -42.29
CA PHE A 82 -3.90 -13.61 -43.02
C PHE A 82 -2.41 -13.58 -42.66
N LYS A 83 -1.80 -12.39 -42.57
CA LYS A 83 -0.41 -12.24 -42.14
C LYS A 83 -0.19 -12.78 -40.72
N THR A 84 -1.10 -12.49 -39.79
CA THR A 84 -1.04 -13.00 -38.41
C THR A 84 -1.20 -14.52 -38.37
N LEU A 85 -2.11 -15.07 -39.16
CA LEU A 85 -2.30 -16.52 -39.28
C LEU A 85 -1.06 -17.21 -39.85
N CYS A 86 -0.43 -16.64 -40.89
CA CYS A 86 0.83 -17.15 -41.44
C CYS A 86 1.99 -17.08 -40.43
N SER A 87 1.93 -16.20 -39.44
CA SER A 87 2.90 -16.15 -38.35
C SER A 87 2.65 -17.19 -37.25
N GLY A 88 1.63 -18.05 -37.39
CA GLY A 88 1.29 -19.09 -36.42
C GLY A 88 0.57 -18.57 -35.17
N LYS A 89 0.08 -17.33 -35.18
CA LYS A 89 -0.59 -16.68 -34.05
C LYS A 89 -2.10 -16.59 -34.28
N LEU A 90 -2.88 -17.08 -33.32
CA LEU A 90 -4.34 -16.95 -33.28
C LEU A 90 -4.71 -15.79 -32.36
N GLU A 91 -4.62 -14.58 -32.89
CA GLU A 91 -4.95 -13.33 -32.19
C GLU A 91 -6.22 -12.68 -32.76
N VAL A 92 -6.69 -11.60 -32.13
CA VAL A 92 -7.87 -10.80 -32.52
C VAL A 92 -7.92 -10.46 -34.03
N PRO A 93 -6.81 -10.10 -34.72
CA PRO A 93 -6.83 -9.82 -36.16
C PRO A 93 -7.34 -10.97 -37.04
N VAL A 94 -7.16 -12.23 -36.62
CA VAL A 94 -7.62 -13.41 -37.36
C VAL A 94 -9.14 -13.56 -37.25
N LEU A 95 -9.68 -13.31 -36.05
CA LEU A 95 -11.13 -13.31 -35.82
C LEU A 95 -11.82 -12.21 -36.63
N ASP A 96 -11.25 -11.00 -36.59
CA ASP A 96 -11.74 -9.84 -37.34
C ASP A 96 -11.75 -10.10 -38.84
N ALA A 97 -10.65 -10.63 -39.38
CA ALA A 97 -10.52 -10.99 -40.78
C ALA A 97 -11.54 -12.04 -41.22
N THR A 98 -11.83 -13.03 -40.36
CA THR A 98 -12.81 -14.07 -40.65
C THR A 98 -14.23 -13.50 -40.70
N ALA A 99 -14.63 -12.73 -39.68
CA ALA A 99 -15.95 -12.12 -39.62
C ALA A 99 -16.20 -11.16 -40.80
N ILE A 100 -15.24 -10.27 -41.07
CA ILE A 100 -15.34 -9.30 -42.17
C ILE A 100 -15.28 -10.02 -43.52
N GLY A 101 -14.42 -11.04 -43.67
CA GLY A 101 -14.26 -11.83 -44.88
C GLY A 101 -15.56 -12.55 -45.27
N VAL A 102 -16.19 -13.23 -44.31
CA VAL A 102 -17.48 -13.92 -44.54
C VAL A 102 -18.58 -12.94 -44.91
N SER A 103 -18.69 -11.79 -44.23
CA SER A 103 -19.68 -10.76 -44.57
C SER A 103 -19.46 -10.15 -45.96
N THR A 104 -18.20 -9.91 -46.33
CA THR A 104 -17.83 -9.38 -47.65
C THR A 104 -18.14 -10.40 -48.75
N LEU A 105 -17.86 -11.68 -48.51
CA LEU A 105 -18.08 -12.77 -49.48
C LEU A 105 -19.58 -13.04 -49.73
N ARG A 106 -20.44 -12.80 -48.74
CA ARG A 106 -21.91 -12.84 -48.90
C ARG A 106 -22.48 -11.63 -49.64
N GLY A 107 -21.67 -10.63 -49.97
CA GLY A 107 -22.12 -9.38 -50.58
C GLY A 107 -22.78 -8.40 -49.61
N ASP A 108 -22.80 -8.70 -48.30
CA ASP A 108 -23.37 -7.82 -47.29
C ASP A 108 -22.36 -6.77 -46.81
N MET A 109 -22.16 -5.77 -47.68
CA MET A 109 -21.24 -4.67 -47.42
C MET A 109 -21.74 -3.73 -46.30
N LYS A 110 -23.05 -3.76 -45.98
CA LYS A 110 -23.60 -2.99 -44.85
C LYS A 110 -23.13 -3.58 -43.53
N MET A 111 -23.24 -4.90 -43.38
CA MET A 111 -22.79 -5.61 -42.18
C MET A 111 -21.26 -5.58 -42.05
N ALA A 112 -20.51 -5.81 -43.13
CA ALA A 112 -19.05 -5.68 -43.11
C ALA A 112 -18.60 -4.28 -42.65
N GLY A 113 -19.26 -3.23 -43.14
CA GLY A 113 -19.01 -1.84 -42.72
C GLY A 113 -19.41 -1.53 -41.27
N PHE A 114 -20.36 -2.27 -40.70
CA PHE A 114 -20.74 -2.14 -39.29
C PHE A 114 -19.75 -2.87 -38.37
N ILE A 115 -19.35 -4.09 -38.72
CA ILE A 115 -18.33 -4.87 -37.99
C ILE A 115 -17.02 -4.08 -37.94
N MET A 116 -16.52 -3.58 -39.07
CA MET A 116 -15.30 -2.75 -39.12
C MET A 116 -15.40 -1.49 -38.25
N PHE A 117 -16.59 -0.90 -38.13
CA PHE A 117 -16.81 0.26 -37.27
C PHE A 117 -16.75 -0.11 -35.78
N LEU A 118 -17.44 -1.18 -35.37
CA LEU A 118 -17.41 -1.67 -34.00
C LEU A 118 -15.99 -2.07 -33.58
N LEU A 119 -15.27 -2.82 -34.42
CA LEU A 119 -13.87 -3.17 -34.17
C LEU A 119 -12.98 -1.93 -34.08
N GLY A 120 -13.24 -0.91 -34.91
CA GLY A 120 -12.56 0.37 -34.83
C GLY A 120 -12.82 1.13 -33.53
N ILE A 121 -14.00 0.98 -32.92
CA ILE A 121 -14.30 1.51 -31.58
C ILE A 121 -13.61 0.66 -30.51
N GLY A 122 -13.68 -0.66 -30.62
CA GLY A 122 -13.02 -1.60 -29.71
C GLY A 122 -11.52 -1.32 -29.57
N GLY A 123 -10.81 -1.18 -30.68
CA GLY A 123 -9.37 -0.84 -30.66
C GLY A 123 -9.06 0.53 -30.04
N LEU A 124 -9.97 1.51 -30.12
CA LEU A 124 -9.80 2.79 -29.40
C LEU A 124 -9.99 2.63 -27.89
N LEU A 125 -10.99 1.85 -27.47
CA LEU A 125 -11.26 1.54 -26.08
C LEU A 125 -10.12 0.73 -25.45
N GLU A 126 -9.59 -0.24 -26.19
CA GLU A 126 -8.44 -1.04 -25.78
C GLU A 126 -7.20 -0.15 -25.58
N GLU A 127 -6.87 0.69 -26.57
CA GLU A 127 -5.73 1.61 -26.48
C GLU A 127 -5.90 2.60 -25.31
N TRP A 128 -7.11 3.13 -25.11
CA TRP A 128 -7.44 3.99 -23.97
C TRP A 128 -7.26 3.27 -22.64
N THR A 129 -7.84 2.08 -22.49
CA THR A 129 -7.79 1.29 -21.26
C THR A 129 -6.36 0.96 -20.91
N HIS A 130 -5.57 0.47 -21.87
CA HIS A 130 -4.16 0.18 -21.67
C HIS A 130 -3.38 1.42 -21.21
N LYS A 131 -3.50 2.54 -21.93
CA LYS A 131 -2.78 3.78 -21.56
C LYS A 131 -3.21 4.34 -20.22
N LYS A 132 -4.50 4.27 -19.90
CA LYS A 132 -5.04 4.71 -18.61
C LYS A 132 -4.51 3.85 -17.48
N SER A 133 -4.56 2.53 -17.60
CA SER A 133 -4.05 1.60 -16.59
C SER A 133 -2.55 1.80 -16.32
N VAL A 134 -1.75 1.93 -17.38
CA VAL A 134 -0.31 2.19 -17.23
C VAL A 134 -0.06 3.54 -16.57
N GLY A 135 -0.81 4.59 -16.96
CA GLY A 135 -0.66 5.92 -16.38
C GLY A 135 -1.08 6.00 -14.91
N ASP A 136 -2.16 5.33 -14.53
CA ASP A 136 -2.64 5.29 -13.14
C ASP A 136 -1.68 4.49 -12.26
N LEU A 137 -1.18 3.34 -12.76
CA LEU A 137 -0.13 2.58 -12.09
C LEU A 137 1.14 3.41 -11.89
N ALA A 138 1.63 4.08 -12.94
CA ALA A 138 2.81 4.91 -12.87
C ALA A 138 2.65 6.06 -11.86
N ARG A 139 1.45 6.66 -11.75
CA ARG A 139 1.16 7.70 -10.75
C ARG A 139 1.13 7.16 -9.33
N SER A 140 0.60 5.95 -9.13
CA SER A 140 0.64 5.27 -7.83
C SER A 140 2.06 4.87 -7.42
N MET A 141 2.95 4.62 -8.39
CA MET A 141 4.36 4.30 -8.16
C MET A 141 5.26 5.53 -8.06
N SER A 142 4.85 6.69 -8.58
CA SER A 142 5.65 7.91 -8.52
C SER A 142 5.61 8.51 -7.11
N LEU A 143 6.72 8.44 -6.39
CA LEU A 143 6.93 9.21 -5.17
C LEU A 143 7.13 10.67 -5.58
N ASN A 144 6.14 11.52 -5.33
CA ASN A 144 6.18 12.94 -5.70
C ASN A 144 7.05 13.74 -4.72
N ILE A 145 8.35 13.44 -4.68
CA ILE A 145 9.32 14.09 -3.81
C ILE A 145 10.22 14.96 -4.68
N SER A 146 10.20 16.27 -4.45
CA SER A 146 11.00 17.23 -5.20
C SER A 146 12.26 17.68 -4.46
N LYS A 147 12.27 17.57 -3.12
CA LYS A 147 13.36 18.08 -2.27
C LYS A 147 13.71 17.09 -1.17
N VAL A 148 15.00 17.06 -0.83
CA VAL A 148 15.58 16.20 0.20
C VAL A 148 16.59 16.97 1.03
N TRP A 149 16.79 16.55 2.28
CA TRP A 149 17.83 17.13 3.13
C TRP A 149 19.14 16.42 2.87
N LEU A 150 20.08 17.10 2.23
CA LEU A 150 21.46 16.64 2.03
C LEU A 150 22.28 17.02 3.27
N HIS A 151 22.97 16.06 3.87
CA HIS A 151 23.97 16.30 4.90
C HIS A 151 25.35 16.43 4.24
N ARG A 152 25.99 17.60 4.39
CA ARG A 152 27.35 17.84 3.90
C ARG A 152 28.10 18.72 4.89
N ASN A 153 29.31 18.30 5.29
CA ASN A 153 30.17 19.04 6.21
C ASN A 153 29.50 19.45 7.53
N GLY A 154 28.67 18.57 8.10
CA GLY A 154 27.98 18.84 9.37
C GLY A 154 26.77 19.79 9.27
N GLN A 155 26.30 20.13 8.07
CA GLN A 155 25.11 20.94 7.84
C GLN A 155 24.08 20.21 7.00
N GLU A 156 22.80 20.45 7.28
CA GLU A 156 21.66 19.97 6.51
C GLU A 156 21.21 21.04 5.50
N ILE A 157 21.27 20.72 4.21
CA ILE A 157 20.91 21.61 3.10
C ILE A 157 19.78 20.98 2.30
N MET A 158 18.65 21.68 2.17
CA MET A 158 17.54 21.21 1.34
C MET A 158 17.88 21.37 -0.14
N THR A 159 18.01 20.25 -0.84
CA THR A 159 18.48 20.16 -2.24
C THR A 159 17.45 19.41 -3.09
N SER A 160 17.47 19.63 -4.41
CA SER A 160 16.63 18.88 -5.35
C SER A 160 17.04 17.42 -5.42
N VAL A 161 16.08 16.51 -5.62
CA VAL A 161 16.32 15.07 -5.83
C VAL A 161 17.25 14.83 -7.03
N LEU A 162 17.20 15.71 -8.05
CA LEU A 162 18.03 15.60 -9.26
C LEU A 162 19.51 15.90 -9.03
N ASP A 163 19.85 16.62 -7.97
CA ASP A 163 21.23 17.06 -7.70
C ASP A 163 21.98 16.10 -6.76
N ILE A 164 21.30 15.07 -6.24
CA ILE A 164 21.87 14.05 -5.35
C ILE A 164 22.73 13.07 -6.14
N LYS A 165 23.91 12.75 -5.60
CA LYS A 165 24.86 11.81 -6.19
C LYS A 165 25.06 10.59 -5.29
N ILE A 166 25.57 9.52 -5.88
CA ILE A 166 25.98 8.31 -5.14
C ILE A 166 27.04 8.71 -4.11
N GLY A 167 26.87 8.26 -2.87
CA GLY A 167 27.73 8.59 -1.75
C GLY A 167 27.37 9.88 -1.00
N ASP A 168 26.38 10.65 -1.46
CA ASP A 168 25.83 11.73 -0.65
C ASP A 168 25.06 11.16 0.55
N GLU A 169 25.18 11.85 1.69
CA GLU A 169 24.44 11.53 2.91
C GLU A 169 23.12 12.30 2.93
N ILE A 170 22.00 11.62 3.11
CA ILE A 170 20.69 12.27 3.19
C ILE A 170 20.08 12.08 4.57
N VAL A 171 19.37 13.09 5.04
CA VAL A 171 18.64 13.04 6.31
C VAL A 171 17.17 12.83 6.04
N VAL A 172 16.63 11.72 6.54
CA VAL A 172 15.20 11.44 6.49
C VAL A 172 14.61 11.63 7.88
N ARG A 173 13.61 12.51 7.99
CA ARG A 173 12.89 12.78 9.24
C ARG A 173 11.62 11.94 9.31
N MET A 174 11.16 11.65 10.53
CA MET A 174 9.92 10.92 10.78
C MET A 174 8.75 11.47 9.96
N GLY A 175 7.93 10.57 9.40
CA GLY A 175 6.78 10.90 8.56
C GLY A 175 7.11 11.30 7.11
N ASN A 176 8.40 11.41 6.74
CA ASN A 176 8.80 11.64 5.35
C ASN A 176 9.11 10.33 4.64
N VAL A 177 8.92 10.34 3.32
CA VAL A 177 9.23 9.20 2.46
C VAL A 177 10.73 9.15 2.20
N VAL A 178 11.29 7.94 2.17
CA VAL A 178 12.67 7.67 1.75
C VAL A 178 12.74 7.74 0.21
N PRO A 179 13.46 8.70 -0.39
CA PRO A 179 13.41 8.94 -1.83
C PRO A 179 14.38 8.09 -2.66
N PHE A 180 15.39 7.49 -2.02
CA PHE A 180 16.46 6.73 -2.67
C PHE A 180 16.76 5.46 -1.90
N ASP A 181 17.25 4.46 -2.61
CA ASP A 181 17.84 3.28 -1.97
C ASP A 181 19.18 3.64 -1.32
N GLY A 182 19.42 3.12 -0.12
CA GLY A 182 20.65 3.37 0.61
C GLY A 182 20.77 2.54 1.88
N VAL A 183 21.91 2.70 2.56
CA VAL A 183 22.22 2.07 3.83
C VAL A 183 22.07 3.08 4.95
N VAL A 184 21.53 2.66 6.09
CA VAL A 184 21.44 3.50 7.27
C VAL A 184 22.85 3.65 7.87
N LEU A 185 23.36 4.88 7.91
CA LEU A 185 24.64 5.23 8.52
C LEU A 185 24.51 5.51 10.01
N SER A 186 23.43 6.18 10.41
CA SER A 186 23.17 6.51 11.81
C SER A 186 21.68 6.67 12.09
N GLY A 187 21.30 6.43 13.35
CA GLY A 187 19.92 6.43 13.79
C GLY A 187 19.20 5.10 13.56
N GLU A 188 17.97 5.06 14.06
CA GLU A 188 17.08 3.92 13.95
C GLU A 188 15.65 4.39 13.66
N GLY A 189 14.84 3.52 13.05
CA GLY A 189 13.44 3.83 12.80
C GLY A 189 12.65 2.71 12.14
N MET A 190 11.33 2.80 12.27
CA MET A 190 10.38 1.94 11.58
C MET A 190 10.05 2.54 10.21
N VAL A 191 10.24 1.76 9.15
CA VAL A 191 9.98 2.19 7.77
C VAL A 191 8.81 1.39 7.22
N ASN A 192 7.74 2.08 6.82
CA ASN A 192 6.61 1.45 6.12
C ASN A 192 6.98 1.26 4.65
N GLN A 193 7.02 -0.01 4.21
CA GLN A 193 7.32 -0.39 2.82
C GLN A 193 6.09 -0.93 2.07
N ALA A 194 4.88 -0.85 2.67
CA ALA A 194 3.66 -1.44 2.13
C ALA A 194 3.32 -1.00 0.70
N SER A 195 3.65 0.24 0.33
CA SER A 195 3.41 0.76 -1.02
C SER A 195 4.31 0.13 -2.09
N LEU A 196 5.42 -0.48 -1.71
CA LEU A 196 6.40 -1.10 -2.62
C LEU A 196 6.43 -2.62 -2.49
N THR A 197 6.39 -3.16 -1.28
CA THR A 197 6.48 -4.60 -1.01
C THR A 197 5.10 -5.26 -0.82
N GLY A 198 4.06 -4.48 -0.54
CA GLY A 198 2.73 -5.01 -0.18
C GLY A 198 2.63 -5.52 1.27
N GLU A 199 3.73 -5.48 2.02
CA GLU A 199 3.77 -5.92 3.42
C GLU A 199 3.20 -4.84 4.34
N SER A 200 2.18 -5.17 5.13
CA SER A 200 1.48 -4.20 5.98
C SER A 200 2.25 -3.82 7.25
N ALA A 201 3.21 -4.64 7.67
CA ALA A 201 4.06 -4.37 8.83
C ALA A 201 5.21 -3.43 8.46
N ALA A 202 5.48 -2.45 9.32
CA ALA A 202 6.66 -1.61 9.17
C ALA A 202 7.92 -2.41 9.56
N VAL A 203 9.02 -2.19 8.83
CA VAL A 203 10.28 -2.90 9.02
C VAL A 203 11.25 -2.00 9.80
N PHE A 204 11.87 -2.54 10.85
CA PHE A 204 12.88 -1.84 11.62
C PHE A 204 14.19 -1.71 10.82
N LYS A 205 14.78 -0.51 10.81
CA LYS A 205 16.06 -0.20 10.16
C LYS A 205 16.97 0.49 11.17
N GLN A 206 18.21 0.01 11.29
CA GLN A 206 19.28 0.64 12.07
C GLN A 206 20.60 0.58 11.31
N ALA A 207 21.58 1.38 11.73
CA ALA A 207 22.95 1.29 11.23
C ALA A 207 23.61 -0.02 11.72
N LEU A 208 23.71 -1.03 10.85
CA LEU A 208 24.60 -2.17 11.05
C LEU A 208 25.93 -1.90 10.34
N ALA A 209 26.80 -1.13 10.96
CA ALA A 209 28.20 -1.06 10.57
C ALA A 209 29.00 -1.87 11.61
N GLU A 210 29.51 -3.04 11.20
CA GLU A 210 30.47 -3.88 11.96
C GLU A 210 29.94 -4.66 13.19
N ALA A 211 28.77 -5.30 13.10
CA ALA A 211 28.32 -6.17 14.18
C ALA A 211 28.90 -7.60 14.07
N ASP A 212 29.91 -7.95 14.88
CA ASP A 212 30.39 -9.34 15.06
C ASP A 212 29.37 -10.20 15.84
N THR A 213 28.51 -9.57 16.62
CA THR A 213 27.46 -10.19 17.42
C THR A 213 26.14 -9.52 17.09
N ILE A 214 25.18 -10.30 16.63
CA ILE A 214 23.82 -9.84 16.33
C ILE A 214 22.93 -10.26 17.49
N VAL A 215 22.46 -9.27 18.26
CA VAL A 215 21.40 -9.47 19.26
C VAL A 215 20.09 -9.19 18.56
N PHE A 216 19.32 -10.23 18.29
CA PHE A 216 17.98 -10.09 17.75
C PHE A 216 17.02 -9.69 18.87
N ASP A 217 16.30 -8.60 18.69
CA ASP A 217 15.11 -8.34 19.50
C ASP A 217 14.04 -9.38 19.11
N LYS A 218 13.52 -10.11 20.09
CA LYS A 218 12.53 -11.17 19.86
C LYS A 218 11.30 -10.60 19.14
N THR A 219 10.85 -9.42 19.59
CA THR A 219 9.57 -8.85 19.16
C THR A 219 9.69 -8.21 17.78
N GLY A 220 9.09 -8.84 16.78
CA GLY A 220 9.01 -8.30 15.41
C GLY A 220 10.27 -8.44 14.56
N THR A 221 11.34 -9.07 15.09
CA THR A 221 12.48 -9.52 14.27
C THR A 221 12.52 -11.04 14.14
N LEU A 222 12.35 -11.79 15.24
CA LEU A 222 12.31 -13.27 15.20
C LEU A 222 10.90 -13.84 15.24
N THR A 223 9.96 -13.13 15.86
CA THR A 223 8.55 -13.53 15.90
C THR A 223 7.75 -12.68 14.93
N GLU A 224 6.69 -13.24 14.35
CA GLU A 224 5.65 -12.40 13.76
C GLU A 224 5.19 -11.39 14.82
N ALA A 225 5.22 -10.10 14.52
CA ALA A 225 4.88 -9.01 15.43
C ALA A 225 3.37 -8.94 15.73
N LYS A 226 2.72 -10.10 15.85
CA LYS A 226 1.30 -10.29 16.13
C LYS A 226 1.17 -11.12 17.40
N PRO A 227 1.21 -10.49 18.58
CA PRO A 227 0.86 -11.19 19.80
C PRO A 227 -0.55 -11.77 19.66
N VAL A 228 -0.76 -12.95 20.23
CA VAL A 228 -2.07 -13.61 20.30
C VAL A 228 -2.39 -13.87 21.76
N VAL A 229 -3.66 -13.76 22.13
CA VAL A 229 -4.09 -14.12 23.49
C VAL A 229 -3.98 -15.64 23.63
N ALA A 230 -3.07 -16.10 24.49
CA ALA A 230 -2.87 -17.52 24.76
C ALA A 230 -3.90 -18.08 25.75
N ASP A 231 -4.14 -17.36 26.85
CA ASP A 231 -5.06 -17.78 27.89
C ASP A 231 -5.73 -16.57 28.59
N VAL A 232 -6.90 -16.80 29.18
CA VAL A 232 -7.68 -15.81 29.93
C VAL A 232 -8.13 -16.43 31.25
N LEU A 233 -7.47 -16.05 32.36
CA LEU A 233 -7.71 -16.64 33.68
C LEU A 233 -8.33 -15.64 34.66
N PRO A 234 -9.60 -15.85 35.08
CA PRO A 234 -10.23 -15.06 36.12
C PRO A 234 -9.86 -15.57 37.53
N PHE A 235 -9.45 -14.66 38.42
CA PHE A 235 -9.06 -14.99 39.81
C PHE A 235 -10.19 -14.89 40.84
N LEU A 236 -11.26 -14.14 40.55
CA LEU A 236 -12.37 -13.88 41.48
C LEU A 236 -13.66 -14.62 41.10
N GLY A 237 -13.56 -15.74 40.38
CA GLY A 237 -14.70 -16.58 40.01
C GLY A 237 -15.61 -15.99 38.91
N GLY A 238 -15.13 -15.00 38.15
CA GLY A 238 -15.81 -14.50 36.95
C GLY A 238 -15.63 -15.41 35.74
N GLU A 239 -16.43 -15.21 34.69
CA GLU A 239 -16.30 -15.93 33.43
C GLU A 239 -15.13 -15.38 32.60
N PRO A 240 -14.26 -16.23 32.00
CA PRO A 240 -13.15 -15.78 31.16
C PRO A 240 -13.58 -14.85 30.02
N ASP A 241 -14.73 -15.12 29.41
CA ASP A 241 -15.25 -14.31 28.30
C ASP A 241 -15.70 -12.91 28.76
N GLU A 242 -16.20 -12.78 29.99
CA GLU A 242 -16.54 -11.46 30.54
C GLU A 242 -15.29 -10.63 30.84
N LEU A 243 -14.22 -11.27 31.32
CA LEU A 243 -12.92 -10.64 31.52
C LEU A 243 -12.32 -10.17 30.18
N LEU A 244 -12.34 -11.04 29.16
CA LEU A 244 -11.86 -10.70 27.82
C LEU A 244 -12.69 -9.58 27.18
N ARG A 245 -14.01 -9.62 27.31
CA ARG A 245 -14.92 -8.56 26.83
C ARG A 245 -14.60 -7.22 27.48
N THR A 246 -14.35 -7.22 28.79
CA THR A 246 -13.98 -6.03 29.54
C THR A 246 -12.62 -5.50 29.06
N ALA A 247 -11.63 -6.38 28.89
CA ALA A 247 -10.31 -6.00 28.40
C ALA A 247 -10.37 -5.40 26.99
N ALA A 248 -11.10 -6.03 26.06
CA ALA A 248 -11.30 -5.52 24.70
C ALA A 248 -11.98 -4.14 24.68
N CYS A 249 -12.97 -3.92 25.55
CA CYS A 249 -13.65 -2.63 25.68
C CYS A 249 -12.67 -1.49 26.02
N LEU A 250 -11.69 -1.73 26.91
CA LEU A 250 -10.68 -0.70 27.25
C LEU A 250 -9.59 -0.56 26.17
N GLU A 251 -9.21 -1.67 25.52
CA GLU A 251 -8.10 -1.72 24.57
C GLU A 251 -8.47 -1.23 23.16
N GLU A 252 -9.76 -1.20 22.80
CA GLU A 252 -10.24 -0.74 21.48
C GLU A 252 -9.80 0.71 21.15
N HIS A 253 -9.60 1.54 22.17
CA HIS A 253 -9.16 2.93 22.00
C HIS A 253 -7.65 3.10 21.82
N PHE A 254 -6.85 2.02 21.90
CA PHE A 254 -5.38 2.10 21.86
C PHE A 254 -4.76 1.35 20.67
N PRO A 255 -3.93 2.02 19.84
CA PRO A 255 -3.34 1.41 18.66
C PRO A 255 -2.03 0.65 18.99
N HIS A 256 -2.05 -0.26 19.96
CA HIS A 256 -0.88 -1.06 20.33
C HIS A 256 -1.03 -2.53 19.90
N SER A 257 0.09 -3.23 19.69
CA SER A 257 0.07 -4.63 19.23
C SER A 257 -0.64 -5.56 20.23
N MET A 258 -0.42 -5.36 21.54
CA MET A 258 -1.13 -6.09 22.60
C MET A 258 -2.62 -5.76 22.63
N ALA A 259 -2.99 -4.48 22.53
CA ALA A 259 -4.38 -4.03 22.46
C ALA A 259 -5.14 -4.71 21.32
N ARG A 260 -4.51 -4.74 20.13
CA ARG A 260 -5.05 -5.42 18.95
C ARG A 260 -5.26 -6.91 19.17
N ALA A 261 -4.31 -7.59 19.82
CA ALA A 261 -4.44 -9.01 20.11
C ALA A 261 -5.67 -9.31 20.98
N VAL A 262 -5.92 -8.46 22.00
CA VAL A 262 -7.06 -8.60 22.91
C VAL A 262 -8.39 -8.35 22.18
N VAL A 263 -8.47 -7.27 21.39
CA VAL A 263 -9.68 -6.93 20.61
C VAL A 263 -9.97 -8.00 19.55
N GLU A 264 -8.93 -8.51 18.87
CA GLU A 264 -9.06 -9.57 17.88
C GLU A 264 -9.52 -10.89 18.53
N ALA A 265 -8.97 -11.26 19.69
CA ALA A 265 -9.39 -12.44 20.43
C ALA A 265 -10.87 -12.37 20.87
N ALA A 266 -11.33 -11.19 21.30
CA ALA A 266 -12.75 -10.97 21.62
C ALA A 266 -13.64 -11.09 20.37
N GLY A 267 -13.20 -10.51 19.25
CA GLY A 267 -13.91 -10.59 17.96
C GLY A 267 -14.02 -12.02 17.42
N GLN A 268 -12.95 -12.83 17.55
CA GLN A 268 -12.95 -14.24 17.13
C GLN A 268 -13.96 -15.10 17.92
N LYS A 269 -14.19 -14.75 19.19
CA LYS A 269 -15.21 -15.38 20.04
C LYS A 269 -16.63 -14.80 19.86
N GLY A 270 -16.80 -13.79 19.02
CA GLY A 270 -18.09 -13.13 18.80
C GLY A 270 -18.57 -12.31 20.01
N LEU A 271 -17.66 -11.82 20.85
CA LEU A 271 -18.00 -11.05 22.03
C LEU A 271 -18.25 -9.58 21.66
N GLU A 272 -19.52 -9.15 21.74
CA GLU A 272 -19.88 -7.74 21.61
C GLU A 272 -19.45 -6.97 22.87
N HIS A 273 -18.64 -5.92 22.69
CA HIS A 273 -18.07 -5.11 23.77
C HIS A 273 -18.39 -3.63 23.57
N SER A 274 -19.66 -3.26 23.75
CA SER A 274 -20.09 -1.85 23.74
C SER A 274 -19.33 -1.02 24.78
N GLU A 275 -19.08 0.27 24.48
CA GLU A 275 -18.41 1.19 25.42
C GLU A 275 -19.17 1.30 26.75
N MET A 276 -18.63 0.67 27.81
CA MET A 276 -19.21 0.66 29.16
C MET A 276 -18.34 1.38 30.21
N HIS A 277 -17.22 1.97 29.79
CA HIS A 277 -16.26 2.63 30.68
C HIS A 277 -16.35 4.16 30.63
N SER A 278 -15.90 4.81 31.69
CA SER A 278 -15.64 6.25 31.70
C SER A 278 -14.37 6.60 30.90
N ARG A 279 -13.95 7.87 30.87
CA ARG A 279 -12.76 8.31 30.13
C ARG A 279 -11.55 7.45 30.51
N VAL A 280 -10.94 6.83 29.50
CA VAL A 280 -9.77 5.97 29.70
C VAL A 280 -8.51 6.83 29.80
N GLU A 281 -7.72 6.60 30.84
CA GLU A 281 -6.43 7.24 31.07
C GLU A 281 -5.31 6.28 30.67
N TYR A 282 -4.52 6.70 29.70
CA TYR A 282 -3.34 5.99 29.25
C TYR A 282 -2.12 6.44 30.06
N ILE A 283 -1.48 5.50 30.75
CA ILE A 283 -0.26 5.74 31.51
C ILE A 283 0.89 5.19 30.69
N VAL A 284 1.62 6.13 30.05
CA VAL A 284 2.70 5.85 29.10
C VAL A 284 3.68 4.81 29.67
N ALA A 285 3.93 3.76 28.88
CA ALA A 285 4.85 2.66 29.18
C ALA A 285 4.46 1.72 30.34
N HIS A 286 3.26 1.85 30.92
CA HIS A 286 2.87 1.06 32.11
C HIS A 286 1.54 0.33 31.92
N GLY A 287 0.51 1.02 31.42
CA GLY A 287 -0.81 0.42 31.20
C GLY A 287 -1.94 1.43 30.98
N ILE A 288 -3.16 0.93 31.13
CA ILE A 288 -4.42 1.63 30.94
C ILE A 288 -5.18 1.59 32.27
N SER A 289 -5.78 2.72 32.65
CA SER A 289 -6.66 2.83 33.82
C SER A 289 -7.98 3.48 33.41
N SER A 290 -9.10 2.91 33.84
CA SER A 290 -10.44 3.46 33.63
C SER A 290 -11.36 3.12 34.80
N ARG A 291 -12.64 3.46 34.67
CA ARG A 291 -13.70 3.00 35.58
C ARG A 291 -14.89 2.43 34.83
N ILE A 292 -15.39 1.29 35.28
CA ILE A 292 -16.62 0.63 34.81
C ILE A 292 -17.54 0.43 36.03
N GLY A 293 -18.80 0.86 35.94
CA GLY A 293 -19.75 0.76 37.06
C GLY A 293 -19.29 1.44 38.35
N GLY A 294 -18.44 2.48 38.25
CA GLY A 294 -17.82 3.17 39.39
C GLY A 294 -16.56 2.49 39.98
N GLN A 295 -16.29 1.24 39.61
CA GLN A 295 -15.10 0.49 40.02
C GLN A 295 -13.91 0.83 39.12
N LYS A 296 -12.70 0.93 39.69
CA LYS A 296 -11.47 1.17 38.93
C LYS A 296 -11.06 -0.13 38.23
N VAL A 297 -10.78 -0.03 36.93
CA VAL A 297 -10.33 -1.14 36.08
C VAL A 297 -8.99 -0.75 35.50
N ILE A 298 -8.00 -1.64 35.63
CA ILE A 298 -6.64 -1.42 35.14
C ILE A 298 -6.19 -2.60 34.28
N ILE A 299 -5.41 -2.32 33.25
CA ILE A 299 -4.81 -3.31 32.34
C ILE A 299 -3.38 -2.88 32.08
N GLY A 300 -2.40 -3.76 32.22
CA GLY A 300 -1.02 -3.40 31.92
C GLY A 300 0.00 -4.43 32.37
N SER A 301 1.25 -4.00 32.44
CA SER A 301 2.36 -4.86 32.86
C SER A 301 2.26 -5.28 34.32
N TYR A 302 2.98 -6.36 34.69
CA TYR A 302 3.11 -6.80 36.08
C TYR A 302 3.52 -5.66 37.03
N HIS A 303 4.52 -4.87 36.60
CA HIS A 303 5.03 -3.75 37.38
C HIS A 303 3.92 -2.74 37.67
N PHE A 304 3.15 -2.37 36.65
CA PHE A 304 2.05 -1.42 36.78
C PHE A 304 0.95 -1.93 37.72
N VAL A 305 0.49 -3.17 37.53
CA VAL A 305 -0.64 -3.71 38.30
C VAL A 305 -0.29 -3.95 39.77
N PHE A 306 0.88 -4.53 40.04
CA PHE A 306 1.24 -4.98 41.40
C PHE A 306 2.12 -3.99 42.16
N GLN A 307 3.00 -3.25 41.49
CA GLN A 307 3.92 -2.33 42.16
C GLN A 307 3.36 -0.92 42.23
N ASP A 308 2.83 -0.40 41.12
CA ASP A 308 2.28 0.97 41.07
C ASP A 308 0.86 1.03 41.66
N GLU A 309 -0.02 0.12 41.22
CA GLU A 309 -1.43 0.07 41.62
C GLU A 309 -1.70 -0.80 42.85
N GLN A 310 -0.65 -1.46 43.39
CA GLN A 310 -0.68 -2.22 44.65
C GLN A 310 -1.80 -3.28 44.73
N CYS A 311 -2.18 -3.86 43.59
CA CYS A 311 -3.14 -4.95 43.58
C CYS A 311 -2.56 -6.21 44.25
N THR A 312 -3.41 -7.05 44.83
CA THR A 312 -3.00 -8.30 45.48
C THR A 312 -3.64 -9.50 44.81
N ILE A 313 -2.90 -10.60 44.76
CA ILE A 313 -3.41 -11.89 44.29
C ILE A 313 -4.21 -12.52 45.43
N PRO A 314 -5.44 -13.02 45.19
CA PRO A 314 -6.22 -13.71 46.21
C PRO A 314 -5.50 -14.95 46.79
N GLU A 315 -5.72 -15.24 48.07
CA GLU A 315 -5.14 -16.41 48.75
C GLU A 315 -5.51 -17.72 48.02
N GLY A 316 -4.51 -18.58 47.79
CA GLY A 316 -4.68 -19.86 47.08
C GLY A 316 -4.58 -19.78 45.55
N MET A 317 -4.40 -18.60 44.96
CA MET A 317 -4.26 -18.42 43.50
C MET A 317 -2.82 -18.19 43.02
N GLN A 318 -1.85 -18.13 43.93
CA GLN A 318 -0.45 -17.84 43.60
C GLN A 318 0.14 -18.88 42.62
N GLU A 319 -0.10 -20.18 42.85
CA GLU A 319 0.41 -21.25 41.98
C GLU A 319 -0.12 -21.13 40.54
N ARG A 320 -1.38 -20.72 40.37
CA ARG A 320 -1.99 -20.51 39.05
C ARG A 320 -1.43 -19.27 38.36
N PHE A 321 -1.10 -18.23 39.12
CA PHE A 321 -0.48 -17.03 38.59
C PHE A 321 0.96 -17.29 38.12
N ASP A 322 1.75 -18.01 38.91
CA ASP A 322 3.15 -18.31 38.57
C ASP A 322 3.25 -19.19 37.30
N ALA A 323 2.29 -20.08 37.09
CA ALA A 323 2.20 -20.93 35.91
C ALA A 323 2.02 -20.15 34.57
N LEU A 324 1.50 -18.93 34.59
CA LEU A 324 1.29 -18.09 33.38
C LEU A 324 2.59 -17.59 32.75
N SER A 325 3.71 -17.60 33.51
CA SER A 325 4.99 -17.04 33.08
C SER A 325 5.95 -18.07 32.46
N ALA A 326 5.54 -19.34 32.40
CA ALA A 326 6.42 -20.47 32.08
C ALA A 326 6.32 -20.99 30.63
N GLU A 327 5.39 -20.50 29.81
CA GLU A 327 5.24 -20.82 28.37
C GLU A 327 5.59 -19.62 27.47
#